data_AF-A0A6B2T7B1-F1
#
_entry.id   AF-A0A6B2T7B1-F1
#
_cell.length_a   1.000
_cell.length_b   1.000
_cell.length_c   1.000
_cell.angle_alpha   90.00
_cell.angle_beta   90.00
_cell.angle_gamma   90.00
#
_symmetry.space_group_name_H-M   'P 1'
#
loop_
_entity.id
_entity.type
_entity.pdbx_description
1 polymer ?
#
loop_
_entity_poly.entity_id
_entity_poly.type
_entity_poly.pdbx_seq_one_letter_code
_entity_poly.pdbx_strand_id
1 'polypeptide(L)'
;AETYGQQVLGIRPDDVCLSVAKLFFAYGIGNSMFFPLSVGASAVLQPARPTPDLIASDARTYGATLLFGVPSFWGPLLAADVPD
;
A
#
# COMPACT_ATOMS: atom_id res chain seq x y z
N ALA A 1 11.00 -9.45 -7.60
CA ALA A 1 11.22 -8.09 -7.07
C ALA A 1 12.27 -7.31 -7.88
N GLU A 2 13.30 -7.99 -8.42
CA GLU A 2 14.42 -7.36 -9.14
C GLU A 2 14.03 -6.45 -10.31
N THR A 3 12.92 -6.74 -11.00
CA THR A 3 12.41 -5.87 -12.08
C THR A 3 11.58 -4.73 -11.48
N TYR A 4 10.26 -4.85 -11.45
CA TYR A 4 9.38 -3.75 -11.03
C TYR A 4 9.70 -3.21 -9.62
N GLY A 5 9.94 -4.08 -8.64
CA GLY A 5 10.18 -3.67 -7.24
C GLY A 5 11.42 -2.80 -7.08
N GLN A 6 12.54 -3.18 -7.68
CA GLN A 6 13.81 -2.44 -7.53
C GLN A 6 14.02 -1.39 -8.63
N GLN A 7 13.75 -1.72 -9.90
CA GLN A 7 14.09 -0.86 -11.03
C GLN A 7 13.04 0.22 -11.32
N VAL A 8 11.79 0.04 -10.87
CA VAL A 8 10.69 0.98 -11.14
C VAL A 8 10.16 1.60 -9.85
N LEU A 9 9.72 0.77 -8.91
CA LEU A 9 9.19 1.22 -7.62
C LEU A 9 10.31 1.77 -6.72
N GLY A 10 11.51 1.22 -6.82
CA GLY A 10 12.66 1.65 -6.01
C GLY A 10 12.50 1.35 -4.52
N ILE A 11 11.78 0.27 -4.19
CA ILE A 11 11.49 -0.09 -2.79
C ILE A 11 12.78 -0.31 -1.98
N ARG A 12 12.80 0.24 -0.77
CA ARG A 12 13.94 0.24 0.16
C ARG A 12 13.60 -0.50 1.46
N PRO A 13 14.59 -0.98 2.22
CA PRO A 13 14.34 -1.73 3.46
C PRO A 13 13.57 -0.97 4.55
N ASP A 14 13.58 0.36 4.50
CA ASP A 14 12.88 1.24 5.44
C ASP A 14 11.44 1.58 5.02
N ASP A 15 10.98 1.09 3.88
CA ASP A 15 9.63 1.34 3.41
C ASP A 15 8.55 0.61 4.23
N VAL A 16 7.39 1.27 4.34
CA VAL A 16 6.15 0.74 4.90
C VAL A 16 5.09 0.72 3.81
N CYS A 17 4.78 -0.48 3.32
CA CYS A 17 3.80 -0.70 2.26
C CYS A 17 2.37 -0.76 2.81
N LEU A 18 1.44 -0.02 2.19
CA LEU A 18 0.00 -0.14 2.43
C LEU A 18 -0.72 -0.30 1.09
N SER A 19 -1.54 -1.35 0.94
CA SER A 19 -2.22 -1.65 -0.31
C SER A 19 -3.73 -1.77 -0.11
N VAL A 20 -4.50 -1.08 -0.96
CA VAL A 20 -5.96 -1.26 -1.01
C VAL A 20 -6.35 -2.61 -1.62
N ALA A 21 -5.48 -3.16 -2.49
CA ALA A 21 -5.64 -4.47 -3.08
C ALA A 21 -5.23 -5.57 -2.08
N LYS A 22 -6.04 -6.62 -1.95
CA LYS A 22 -5.84 -7.72 -1.00
C LYS A 22 -4.88 -8.78 -1.52
N LEU A 23 -4.30 -9.58 -0.62
CA LEU A 23 -3.32 -10.63 -0.92
C LEU A 23 -3.81 -11.71 -1.91
N PHE A 24 -5.12 -11.93 -2.04
CA PHE A 24 -5.63 -12.89 -3.04
C PHE A 24 -5.55 -12.37 -4.49
N PHE A 25 -5.27 -11.08 -4.68
CA PHE A 25 -5.12 -10.45 -6.00
C PHE A 25 -3.64 -10.28 -6.32
N ALA A 26 -3.22 -10.60 -7.56
CA ALA A 26 -1.81 -10.53 -7.99
C ALA A 26 -1.14 -9.18 -7.69
N TYR A 27 -1.87 -8.07 -7.86
CA TYR A 27 -1.36 -6.75 -7.47
C TYR A 27 -1.15 -6.64 -5.95
N GLY A 28 -2.13 -7.08 -5.16
CA GLY A 28 -2.05 -7.00 -3.70
C GLY A 28 -1.00 -7.93 -3.07
N ILE A 29 -0.82 -9.16 -3.59
CA ILE A 29 0.25 -10.04 -3.10
C ILE A 29 1.64 -9.50 -3.42
N GLY A 30 1.80 -8.84 -4.57
CA GLY A 30 3.03 -8.12 -4.90
C GLY A 30 3.31 -7.05 -3.84
N ASN A 31 2.36 -6.13 -3.67
CA ASN A 31 2.51 -4.94 -2.83
C ASN A 31 2.68 -5.24 -1.34
N SER A 32 1.96 -6.23 -0.82
CA SER A 32 1.89 -6.50 0.63
C SER A 32 2.70 -7.71 1.09
N MET A 33 3.27 -8.50 0.19
CA MET A 33 4.08 -9.67 0.56
C MET A 33 5.38 -9.74 -0.24
N PHE A 34 5.33 -9.90 -1.57
CA PHE A 34 6.54 -10.20 -2.33
C PHE A 34 7.54 -9.05 -2.39
N PHE A 35 7.10 -7.81 -2.58
CA PHE A 35 8.01 -6.66 -2.65
C PHE A 35 8.63 -6.31 -1.29
N PRO A 36 7.86 -6.06 -0.22
CA PRO A 36 8.44 -5.65 1.05
C PRO A 36 9.38 -6.73 1.63
N LEU A 37 8.97 -8.00 1.61
CA LEU A 37 9.78 -9.09 2.15
C LEU A 37 11.07 -9.34 1.33
N SER A 38 11.12 -8.93 0.05
CA SER A 38 12.32 -9.10 -0.77
C SER A 38 13.48 -8.16 -0.41
N VAL A 39 13.20 -7.05 0.29
CA VAL A 39 14.21 -6.05 0.67
C VAL A 39 14.30 -5.83 2.18
N GLY A 40 13.49 -6.54 2.98
CA GLY A 40 13.43 -6.36 4.43
C GLY A 40 12.54 -5.21 4.90
N ALA A 41 11.68 -4.69 4.01
CA ALA A 41 10.66 -3.71 4.34
C ALA A 41 9.44 -4.33 5.03
N SER A 42 8.48 -3.49 5.40
CA SER A 42 7.27 -3.91 6.11
C SER A 42 6.00 -3.65 5.32
N ALA A 43 4.90 -4.32 5.68
CA ALA A 43 3.59 -4.09 5.10
C ALA A 43 2.50 -4.06 6.17
N VAL A 44 1.54 -3.13 6.01
CA VAL A 44 0.32 -3.06 6.80
C VAL A 44 -0.74 -3.97 6.18
N LEU A 45 -1.32 -4.86 6.99
CA LEU A 45 -2.38 -5.77 6.57
C LEU A 45 -3.72 -5.36 7.19
N GLN A 46 -4.62 -4.83 6.34
CA GLN A 46 -5.97 -4.42 6.73
C GLN A 46 -7.01 -5.46 6.29
N PRO A 47 -7.64 -6.23 7.21
CA PRO A 47 -8.63 -7.23 6.84
C PRO A 47 -9.97 -6.64 6.38
N ALA A 48 -10.34 -5.45 6.84
CA ALA A 48 -11.61 -4.82 6.48
C ALA A 48 -11.63 -4.32 5.01
N ARG A 49 -12.83 -4.00 4.51
CA ARG A 49 -13.00 -3.39 3.19
C ARG A 49 -12.25 -2.04 3.17
N PRO A 50 -11.44 -1.75 2.13
CA PRO A 50 -10.65 -0.52 2.08
C PRO A 50 -11.56 0.68 1.76
N THR A 51 -11.97 1.42 2.78
CA THR A 51 -12.61 2.74 2.61
C THR A 51 -11.54 3.83 2.61
N PRO A 52 -11.81 4.99 1.97
CA PRO A 52 -10.91 6.16 2.02
C PRO A 52 -10.44 6.51 3.43
N ASP A 53 -11.37 6.67 4.38
CA ASP A 53 -11.06 7.08 5.75
C ASP A 53 -10.20 6.05 6.48
N LEU A 54 -10.50 4.77 6.31
CA LEU A 54 -9.75 3.69 6.94
C LEU A 54 -8.32 3.63 6.41
N ILE A 55 -8.14 3.68 5.09
CA ILE A 55 -6.82 3.61 4.47
C ILE A 55 -5.99 4.86 4.79
N ALA A 56 -6.61 6.05 4.81
CA ALA A 56 -5.92 7.26 5.24
C ALA A 56 -5.53 7.20 6.72
N SER A 57 -6.41 6.68 7.58
CA SER A 57 -6.11 6.45 8.99
C SER A 57 -4.96 5.46 9.18
N ASP A 58 -4.97 4.34 8.47
CA ASP A 58 -3.90 3.34 8.51
C ASP A 58 -2.60 3.95 8.00
N ALA A 59 -2.63 4.70 6.90
CA ALA A 59 -1.45 5.36 6.33
C ALA A 59 -0.79 6.30 7.34
N ARG A 60 -1.57 7.13 8.05
CA ARG A 60 -1.06 8.01 9.12
C ARG A 60 -0.55 7.23 10.33
N THR A 61 -1.34 6.25 10.79
CA THR A 61 -1.02 5.47 12.01
C THR A 61 0.28 4.71 11.87
N TYR A 62 0.52 4.12 10.70
CA TYR A 62 1.68 3.27 10.45
C TYR A 62 2.80 3.96 9.66
N GLY A 63 2.61 5.22 9.25
CA GLY A 63 3.60 5.96 8.47
C GLY A 63 3.89 5.33 7.11
N ALA A 64 2.83 4.97 6.36
CA ALA A 64 2.98 4.33 5.06
C ALA A 64 3.79 5.20 4.09
N THR A 65 4.94 4.71 3.63
CA THR A 65 5.79 5.40 2.65
C THR A 65 5.42 5.02 1.21
N LEU A 66 4.83 3.83 1.01
CA LEU A 66 4.34 3.36 -0.27
C LEU A 66 2.86 2.98 -0.18
N LEU A 67 1.99 3.80 -0.76
CA LEU A 67 0.55 3.57 -0.84
C LEU A 67 0.15 3.06 -2.24
N PHE A 68 -0.37 1.83 -2.30
CA PHE A 68 -0.79 1.19 -3.53
C PHE A 68 -2.32 1.24 -3.69
N GLY A 69 -2.78 1.92 -4.74
CA GLY A 69 -4.18 2.14 -5.04
C GLY A 69 -4.54 1.81 -6.48
N VAL A 70 -5.84 1.81 -6.77
CA VAL A 70 -6.39 1.68 -8.13
C VAL A 70 -7.20 2.93 -8.47
N PRO A 71 -7.42 3.26 -9.76
CA PRO A 71 -8.14 4.49 -10.13
C PRO A 71 -9.50 4.65 -9.45
N SER A 72 -10.26 3.56 -9.30
CA SER A 72 -11.56 3.55 -8.61
C SER A 72 -11.49 3.78 -7.10
N PHE A 73 -10.30 3.69 -6.49
CA PHE A 73 -10.07 4.05 -5.10
C PHE A 73 -9.58 5.50 -4.95
N TRP A 74 -8.71 5.96 -5.86
CA TRP A 74 -8.16 7.31 -5.79
C TRP A 74 -9.21 8.41 -5.94
N GLY A 75 -10.20 8.24 -6.82
CA GLY A 75 -11.30 9.19 -6.96
C GLY A 75 -12.06 9.43 -5.64
N PRO A 76 -12.59 8.38 -4.98
CA PRO A 76 -13.20 8.49 -3.66
C PRO A 76 -12.27 9.02 -2.57
N LEU A 77 -10.97 8.70 -2.60
CA LEU A 77 -10.01 9.24 -1.63
C LEU A 77 -9.86 10.75 -1.75
N LEU A 78 -9.74 11.27 -2.97
CA LEU A 78 -9.63 12.71 -3.23
C LEU A 78 -10.93 13.47 -2.90
N ALA A 79 -12.07 12.79 -2.90
CA ALA A 79 -13.37 13.36 -2.54
C ALA A 79 -13.72 13.20 -1.05
N ALA A 80 -12.94 12.42 -0.30
CA ALA A 80 -13.17 12.18 1.12
C ALA A 80 -12.61 13.33 1.97
N ASP A 81 -13.28 13.61 3.09
CA ASP A 81 -12.82 14.59 4.08
C ASP A 81 -11.76 13.95 4.97
N VAL A 82 -10.56 13.78 4.41
CA VAL A 82 -9.43 13.16 5.08
C VAL A 82 -8.60 14.26 5.75
N PRO A 83 -8.37 14.20 7.08
CA PRO A 83 -7.52 15.16 7.77
C PRO A 83 -6.08 15.12 7.22
N ASP A 84 -5.46 16.30 7.09
CA ASP A 84 -4.02 16.45 6.82
C ASP A 84 -3.15 15.70 7.85
#